data_AF-D7E378-F1
#
_entry.id   AF-D7E378-F1
#
_cell.length_a   1.000
_cell.length_b   1.000
_cell.length_c   1.000
_cell.angle_alpha   90.00
_cell.angle_beta   90.00
_cell.angle_gamma   90.00
#
_symmetry.space_group_name_H-M   'P 1'
#
loop_
_entity.id
_entity.type
_entity.pdbx_description
1 polymer ?
#
loop_
_entity_poly.entity_id
_entity_poly.type
_entity_poly.pdbx_seq_one_letter_code
_entity_poly.pdbx_strand_id
1 'polypeptide(L)' 'MHTAIICATQTLEGTQAWDTLMSLVATTRKLGISFFEYVRDSISYTRKIPTLATILREQSSLNSFGCSSMPQ' A
#
# COMPACT_ATOMS: atom_id res chain seq x y z
N MET A 1 14.44 -17.65 14.84
CA MET A 1 14.01 -16.30 14.41
C MET A 1 15.15 -15.31 14.63
N HIS A 2 16.29 -15.44 13.92
CA HIS A 2 17.48 -14.60 14.18
C HIS A 2 18.19 -14.10 12.91
N THR A 3 17.61 -14.31 11.72
CA THR A 3 18.29 -14.00 10.45
C THR A 3 17.58 -12.93 9.59
N ALA A 4 16.31 -12.60 9.86
CA ALA A 4 15.57 -11.65 9.04
C ALA A 4 15.86 -10.16 9.38
N ILE A 5 16.34 -9.89 10.60
CA ILE A 5 16.61 -8.52 11.08
C ILE A 5 17.86 -7.93 10.39
N ILE A 6 18.77 -8.81 10.00
CA ILE A 6 20.13 -8.50 9.55
C ILE A 6 20.12 -7.64 8.28
N CYS A 7 19.28 -7.95 7.28
CA CYS A 7 19.24 -7.13 6.06
C CYS A 7 18.46 -5.82 6.22
N ALA A 8 17.49 -5.76 7.14
CA ALA A 8 16.61 -4.60 7.29
C ALA A 8 17.28 -3.43 8.03
N THR A 9 18.34 -3.66 8.82
CA THR A 9 18.99 -2.60 9.61
C THR A 9 20.49 -2.45 9.35
N GLN A 10 21.09 -3.28 8.49
CA GLN A 10 22.53 -3.21 8.20
C GLN A 10 22.90 -2.15 7.17
N THR A 11 21.98 -1.79 6.28
CA THR A 11 22.20 -0.76 5.27
C THR A 11 21.03 0.21 5.27
N LEU A 12 21.30 1.48 4.94
CA LEU A 12 20.25 2.51 4.80
C LEU A 12 19.19 2.08 3.77
N GLU A 13 19.64 1.46 2.68
CA GLU A 13 18.77 0.90 1.65
C GLU A 13 17.89 -0.23 2.20
N GLY A 14 18.43 -1.10 3.06
CA GLY A 14 17.69 -2.16 3.74
C GLY A 14 16.59 -1.60 4.65
N THR A 15 16.89 -0.55 5.42
CA THR A 15 15.92 0.14 6.27
C THR A 15 14.82 0.79 5.43
N GLN A 16 15.18 1.45 4.34
CA GLN A 16 14.23 2.12 3.45
C GLN A 16 13.32 1.11 2.71
N ALA A 17 13.88 0.00 2.25
CA ALA A 17 13.12 -1.09 1.64
C ALA A 17 12.15 -1.72 2.65
N TRP A 18 12.61 -1.92 3.89
CA TRP A 18 11.78 -2.45 4.96
C TRP A 18 10.63 -1.50 5.33
N ASP A 19 10.89 -0.20 5.47
CA ASP A 19 9.86 0.82 5.70
C ASP A 19 8.80 0.81 4.59
N THR A 20 9.25 0.73 3.33
CA THR A 20 8.36 0.62 2.17
C THR A 20 7.48 -0.63 2.24
N LEU A 21 8.05 -1.79 2.59
CA LEU A 21 7.29 -3.03 2.76
C LEU A 21 6.27 -2.92 3.89
N MET A 22 6.62 -2.31 5.02
CA MET A 22 5.71 -2.12 6.15
C MET A 22 4.56 -1.16 5.80
N SER A 23 4.86 -0.07 5.09
CA SER A 23 3.85 0.85 4.55
C SER A 23 2.90 0.14 3.58
N LEU A 24 3.42 -0.75 2.75
CA LEU A 24 2.64 -1.55 1.83
C LEU A 24 1.69 -2.52 2.56
N VAL A 25 2.19 -3.26 3.56
CA VAL A 25 1.39 -4.14 4.42
C VAL A 25 0.27 -3.38 5.12
N ALA A 26 0.57 -2.20 5.67
CA ALA A 26 -0.41 -1.36 6.33
C ALA A 26 -1.50 -0.89 5.36
N THR A 27 -1.13 -0.55 4.12
CA THR A 27 -2.06 -0.09 3.10
C THR A 27 -2.95 -1.22 2.60
N THR A 28 -2.39 -2.39 2.28
CA THR A 28 -3.19 -3.55 1.86
C THR A 28 -4.16 -3.97 2.95
N ARG A 29 -3.76 -3.87 4.24
CA ARG A 29 -4.65 -4.10 5.39
C ARG A 29 -5.79 -3.09 5.48
N LYS A 30 -5.54 -1.80 5.22
CA LYS A 30 -6.59 -0.77 5.18
C LYS A 30 -7.61 -1.02 4.07
N LEU A 31 -7.18 -1.58 2.95
CA LEU A 31 -8.03 -1.89 1.80
C LEU A 31 -8.70 -3.27 1.88
N GLY A 32 -8.36 -4.09 2.88
CA GLY A 32 -8.86 -5.47 2.99
C GLY A 32 -8.28 -6.43 1.95
N ILE A 33 -7.13 -6.09 1.34
CA ILE A 33 -6.47 -6.90 0.30
C ILE A 33 -5.35 -7.72 0.94
N SER A 34 -5.19 -8.97 0.50
CA SER A 34 -4.07 -9.81 0.92
C SER A 34 -2.74 -9.27 0.37
N PHE A 35 -1.81 -8.98 1.26
CA PHE A 35 -0.47 -8.49 0.90
C PHE A 35 0.26 -9.42 -0.08
N PHE A 36 0.22 -10.73 0.16
CA PHE A 36 0.90 -11.71 -0.68
C PHE A 36 0.28 -11.80 -2.08
N GLU A 37 -1.04 -11.70 -2.20
CA GLU A 37 -1.73 -11.68 -3.49
C GLU A 37 -1.32 -10.43 -4.29
N TYR A 38 -1.25 -9.26 -3.61
CA TYR A 38 -0.79 -8.02 -4.22
C TYR A 38 0.66 -8.09 -4.71
N VAL A 39 1.57 -8.57 -3.87
CA VAL A 39 2.99 -8.70 -4.23
C VAL A 39 3.17 -9.71 -5.36
N ARG A 40 2.46 -10.84 -5.33
CA ARG A 40 2.47 -11.83 -6.40
C ARG A 40 1.98 -11.24 -7.71
N ASP A 41 0.85 -10.54 -7.72
CA ASP A 41 0.30 -9.89 -8.92
C ASP A 41 1.26 -8.85 -9.51
N SER A 42 1.95 -8.09 -8.65
CA SER A 42 2.94 -7.10 -9.04
C SER A 42 4.21 -7.72 -9.66
N ILE A 43 4.70 -8.84 -9.12
CA ILE A 43 5.89 -9.54 -9.64
C ILE A 43 5.55 -10.32 -10.91
N SER A 44 4.36 -10.90 -10.99
CA SER A 44 3.85 -11.60 -12.17
C SER A 44 3.40 -10.66 -13.29
N TYR A 45 3.56 -9.33 -13.13
CA TYR A 45 3.13 -8.28 -14.07
C TYR A 45 1.68 -8.43 -14.54
N THR A 46 0.85 -9.16 -13.80
CA THR A 46 -0.49 -9.52 -14.26
C THR A 46 -1.44 -8.31 -14.14
N ARG A 47 -1.04 -7.29 -13.35
CA ARG A 47 -1.72 -5.98 -13.18
C ARG A 47 -3.22 -6.12 -12.98
N LYS A 48 -3.66 -7.20 -12.32
CA LYS A 48 -5.08 -7.44 -12.04
C LYS A 48 -5.56 -6.62 -10.87
N ILE A 49 -4.66 -6.32 -9.92
CA ILE A 49 -4.98 -5.44 -8.81
C ILE A 49 -4.58 -4.01 -9.21
N PRO A 50 -5.52 -3.05 -9.29
CA PRO A 50 -5.18 -1.67 -9.58
C PRO A 50 -4.17 -1.14 -8.56
N THR A 51 -3.27 -0.27 -9.01
CA THR A 51 -2.23 0.28 -8.12
C THR A 51 -2.88 0.96 -6.91
N LEU A 52 -2.22 0.90 -5.76
CA LEU A 52 -2.73 1.50 -4.51
C LEU A 52 -3.10 2.98 -4.68
N ALA A 53 -2.37 3.72 -5.51
CA ALA A 53 -2.68 5.10 -5.87
C ALA A 53 -4.02 5.25 -6.61
N THR A 54 -4.37 4.28 -7.46
CA THR A 54 -5.65 4.25 -8.18
C THR A 54 -6.80 3.97 -7.20
N ILE A 55 -6.64 2.99 -6.33
CA ILE A 55 -7.63 2.64 -5.30
C ILE A 55 -7.85 3.80 -4.31
N LEU A 56 -6.79 4.54 -3.96
CA LEU A 56 -6.90 5.73 -3.11
C LEU A 56 -7.62 6.88 -3.81
N ARG A 57 -7.37 7.08 -5.10
CA ARG A 57 -8.09 8.08 -5.92
C ARG A 57 -9.57 7.74 -6.05
N GLU A 58 -9.89 6.48 -6.30
CA GLU A 58 -11.28 6.02 -6.41
C GLU A 58 -12.04 6.22 -5.09
N GLN A 59 -11.46 5.82 -3.96
CA GLN A 59 -12.07 6.06 -2.65
C GLN A 59 -12.19 7.55 -2.30
N SER A 60 -11.17 8.36 -2.63
CA SER A 60 -11.25 9.82 -2.43
C SER A 60 -12.33 10.45 -3.29
N SER A 61 -12.51 9.99 -4.53
CA SER A 61 -13.57 10.47 -5.42
C SER A 61 -14.97 10.09 -4.91
N LEU A 62 -15.12 8.89 -4.34
CA LEU A 62 -16.38 8.45 -3.73
C LEU A 62 -16.69 9.23 -2.45
N ASN A 63 -15.66 9.56 -1.65
CA ASN A 63 -15.83 10.31 -0.40
C ASN A 63 -15.92 11.84 -0.59
N SER A 64 -15.72 12.34 -1.81
CA SER A 64 -15.84 13.77 -2.15
C SER A 64 -17.28 14.25 -2.37
N PHE A 65 -18.28 13.37 -2.33
CA PHE A 65 -19.70 13.73 -2.53
C PHE A 65 -20.43 14.20 -1.25
N GLY A 66 -19.69 14.64 -0.24
CA GLY A 66 -20.23 15.03 1.07
C GLY A 66 -19.82 16.43 1.53
N CYS A 67 -19.78 17.43 0.65
CA CYS A 67 -19.86 18.84 1.05
C CYS A 67 -20.33 19.67 -0.15
N SER A 68 -21.64 19.62 -0.43
CA SER A 68 -22.31 20.74 -1.08
C SER A 68 -22.26 21.89 -0.08
N SER A 69 -21.40 22.87 -0.37
CA SER A 69 -21.36 24.16 0.31
C SER A 69 -22.76 24.77 0.35
N MET A 70 -23.40 24.82 1.52
CA MET A 70 -24.54 25.71 1.72
C MET A 70 -24.00 27.09 2.09
N PRO A 71 -24.22 28.14 1.26
CA PRO A 71 -24.08 29.51 1.73
C PRO A 71 -25.27 29.83 2.65
N GLN A 72 -24.99 30.43 3.81
CA GLN A 72 -25.98 31.09 4.66
C GLN A 72 -26.16 32.54 4.20
#